data_AF-A0A357BYA6-F1
#
_entry.id   AF-A0A357BYA6-F1
#
_cell.length_a   1.000
_cell.length_b   1.000
_cell.length_c   1.000
_cell.angle_alpha   90.00
_cell.angle_beta   90.00
_cell.angle_gamma   90.00
#
_symmetry.space_group_name_H-M   'P 1'
#
loop_
_entity.id
_entity.type
_entity.pdbx_description
1 polymer ?
#
loop_
_entity_poly.entity_id
_entity_poly.type
_entity_poly.pdbx_seq_one_letter_code
_entity_poly.pdbx_strand_id
1 'polypeptide(L)'
;MRFGGFRFVRRVKKCRKEFLNMGIHNQGWQKIRSVEAVDTPLAVGTMDCKPSYAHNVASSIIRGLQIIVAAIGANNGVVQTRLYGGRGSGGPAILIADITWTLGQMVCLQDPQTQESSDLQRYADTAVVTMYWPLDIKSPNSGNDMVCVASFDGLDIDWIAAEVLTLTNATKANIYMGYFG
;
A
#
# COMPACT_ATOMS: atom_id res chain seq x y z
N MET A 1 28.47 29.50 -19.45
CA MET A 1 28.08 28.88 -18.16
C MET A 1 27.38 27.55 -18.47
N ARG A 2 27.83 26.46 -17.85
CA ARG A 2 27.50 25.07 -18.23
C ARG A 2 26.11 24.63 -17.73
N PHE A 3 25.41 23.90 -18.59
CA PHE A 3 24.13 23.21 -18.37
C PHE A 3 24.19 22.26 -17.16
N GLY A 4 23.39 22.54 -16.12
CA GLY A 4 23.25 21.71 -14.91
C GLY A 4 21.98 20.84 -14.85
N GLY A 5 21.07 20.92 -15.82
CA GLY A 5 19.73 20.32 -15.72
C GLY A 5 19.61 18.82 -16.04
N PHE A 6 20.62 18.18 -16.65
CA PHE A 6 20.44 16.85 -17.25
C PHE A 6 20.73 15.65 -16.32
N ARG A 7 21.40 15.86 -15.18
CA ARG A 7 21.74 14.77 -14.25
C ARG A 7 20.68 14.48 -13.19
N PHE A 8 19.88 15.47 -12.79
CA PHE A 8 18.86 15.31 -11.75
C PHE A 8 17.67 14.48 -12.24
N VAL A 9 17.16 14.79 -13.43
CA VAL A 9 16.01 14.09 -14.05
C VAL A 9 16.29 12.61 -14.32
N ARG A 10 17.54 12.26 -14.68
CA ARG A 10 17.92 10.85 -14.94
C ARG A 10 17.99 10.02 -13.65
N ARG A 11 18.40 10.60 -12.51
CA ARG A 11 18.43 9.88 -11.22
C ARG A 11 17.04 9.58 -10.69
N VAL A 12 16.13 10.56 -10.73
CA VAL A 12 14.72 10.38 -10.31
C VAL A 12 14.03 9.31 -11.15
N LYS A 13 14.20 9.34 -12.49
CA LYS A 13 13.64 8.31 -13.37
C LYS A 13 14.23 6.92 -13.15
N LYS A 14 15.51 6.82 -12.78
CA LYS A 14 16.17 5.53 -12.54
C LYS A 14 15.71 4.88 -11.23
N CYS A 15 15.66 5.64 -10.12
CA CYS A 15 15.08 5.17 -8.86
C CYS A 15 13.61 4.76 -9.00
N ARG A 16 12.83 5.51 -9.78
CA ARG A 16 11.39 5.24 -10.01
C ARG A 16 11.14 3.93 -10.78
N LYS A 17 11.96 3.62 -11.79
CA LYS A 17 11.85 2.36 -12.56
C LYS A 17 12.38 1.17 -11.77
N GLU A 18 13.46 1.33 -11.02
CA GLU A 18 14.00 0.28 -10.16
C GLU A 18 13.02 -0.05 -9.02
N PHE A 19 12.37 0.94 -8.41
CA PHE A 19 11.39 0.74 -7.33
C PHE A 19 10.06 0.13 -7.79
N LEU A 20 9.53 0.52 -8.95
CA LEU A 20 8.37 -0.16 -9.56
C LEU A 20 8.70 -1.62 -9.95
N ASN A 21 9.98 -1.90 -10.26
CA ASN A 21 10.50 -3.25 -10.43
C ASN A 21 10.88 -3.95 -9.10
N MET A 22 10.85 -3.26 -7.95
CA MET A 22 11.10 -3.83 -6.62
C MET A 22 9.85 -4.46 -6.00
N GLY A 23 8.89 -4.89 -6.82
CA GLY A 23 8.04 -6.03 -6.47
C GLY A 23 8.90 -7.29 -6.40
N ILE A 24 9.76 -7.35 -5.38
CA ILE A 24 10.76 -8.40 -5.19
C ILE A 24 9.96 -9.72 -5.04
N HIS A 25 10.17 -10.67 -5.94
CA HIS A 25 9.68 -12.07 -5.97
C HIS A 25 8.20 -12.41 -5.67
N ASN A 26 7.34 -12.37 -6.70
CA ASN A 26 6.76 -13.54 -7.40
C ASN A 26 5.63 -13.13 -8.38
N GLN A 27 5.00 -11.94 -8.19
CA GLN A 27 3.97 -11.41 -9.12
C GLN A 27 3.95 -9.87 -9.27
N GLY A 28 4.89 -9.12 -8.68
CA GLY A 28 4.82 -7.65 -8.65
C GLY A 28 3.75 -7.13 -7.67
N TRP A 29 3.54 -5.81 -7.63
CA TRP A 29 2.49 -5.21 -6.78
C TRP A 29 1.10 -5.71 -7.19
N GLN A 30 0.27 -6.07 -6.22
CA GLN A 30 -1.11 -6.52 -6.42
C GLN A 30 -2.07 -5.51 -5.81
N LYS A 31 -3.01 -4.98 -6.59
CA LYS A 31 -4.06 -4.12 -6.07
C LYS A 31 -5.01 -4.94 -5.19
N ILE A 32 -5.16 -4.55 -3.93
CA ILE A 32 -6.03 -5.23 -2.96
C ILE A 32 -7.30 -4.45 -2.63
N ARG A 33 -7.33 -3.16 -2.96
CA ARG A 33 -8.52 -2.32 -2.79
C ARG A 33 -8.46 -1.15 -3.77
N SER A 34 -9.64 -0.76 -4.27
CA SER A 34 -9.84 0.44 -5.09
C SER A 34 -11.15 1.06 -4.66
N VAL A 35 -11.11 2.30 -4.18
CA VAL A 35 -12.31 3.00 -3.73
C VAL A 35 -12.37 4.42 -4.28
N GLU A 36 -13.59 4.87 -4.57
CA GLU A 36 -13.91 6.27 -4.89
C GLU A 36 -14.77 6.92 -3.79
N ALA A 37 -15.23 6.11 -2.83
CA ALA A 37 -15.92 6.53 -1.62
C ALA A 37 -15.39 5.70 -0.44
N VAL A 38 -15.47 6.23 0.78
CA VAL A 38 -15.02 5.49 1.97
C VAL A 38 -15.82 4.20 2.14
N ASP A 39 -15.14 3.16 2.62
CA ASP A 39 -15.77 1.90 2.95
C ASP A 39 -16.65 2.08 4.20
N THR A 40 -17.80 1.40 4.24
CA THR A 40 -18.52 1.25 5.50
C THR A 40 -17.62 0.45 6.44
N PRO A 41 -17.13 1.03 7.54
CA PRO A 41 -16.15 0.35 8.39
C PRO A 41 -16.77 -0.93 8.95
N LEU A 42 -16.08 -2.05 8.81
CA LEU A 42 -16.55 -3.27 9.44
C LEU A 42 -16.30 -3.19 10.95
N ALA A 43 -17.26 -3.71 11.72
CA ALA A 43 -17.15 -3.69 13.16
C ALA A 43 -15.93 -4.48 13.62
N VAL A 44 -15.14 -3.88 14.52
CA VAL A 44 -13.93 -4.51 15.04
C VAL A 44 -14.33 -5.77 15.80
N GLY A 45 -13.80 -6.93 15.39
CA GLY A 45 -14.04 -8.21 16.06
C GLY A 45 -15.28 -9.00 15.61
N THR A 46 -15.99 -8.59 14.54
CA THR A 46 -17.20 -9.30 14.06
C THR A 46 -16.99 -10.26 12.90
N MET A 47 -15.74 -10.62 12.60
CA MET A 47 -15.43 -11.43 11.42
C MET A 47 -15.14 -12.86 11.82
N ASP A 48 -16.19 -13.67 11.91
CA ASP A 48 -16.07 -15.13 11.86
C ASP A 48 -15.77 -15.63 10.43
N CYS A 49 -15.82 -14.73 9.43
CA CYS A 49 -15.63 -15.08 8.03
C CYS A 49 -14.78 -14.07 7.26
N LYS A 50 -14.09 -14.59 6.24
CA LYS A 50 -13.24 -13.85 5.31
C LYS A 50 -14.07 -12.85 4.47
N PRO A 51 -13.69 -11.56 4.38
CA PRO A 51 -14.38 -10.59 3.52
C PRO A 51 -14.38 -11.00 2.05
N SER A 52 -15.46 -10.69 1.32
CA SER A 52 -15.58 -11.03 -0.11
C SER A 52 -14.53 -10.35 -0.99
N TYR A 53 -14.00 -9.22 -0.56
CA TYR A 53 -12.92 -8.48 -1.21
C TYR A 53 -11.54 -8.81 -0.66
N ALA A 54 -11.40 -9.82 0.18
CA ALA A 54 -10.10 -10.27 0.66
C ALA A 54 -9.28 -10.88 -0.49
N HIS A 55 -8.02 -10.48 -0.58
CA HIS A 55 -7.07 -11.02 -1.53
C HIS A 55 -6.32 -12.19 -0.91
N ASN A 56 -6.29 -13.33 -1.63
CA ASN A 56 -5.47 -14.46 -1.24
C ASN A 56 -3.99 -14.11 -1.35
N VAL A 57 -3.22 -14.51 -0.35
CA VAL A 57 -1.76 -14.44 -0.40
C VAL A 57 -1.26 -15.86 -0.64
N ALA A 58 -0.85 -16.14 -1.89
CA ALA A 58 -0.39 -17.46 -2.30
C ALA A 58 1.10 -17.64 -1.92
N SER A 59 1.39 -17.76 -0.62
CA SER A 59 2.73 -18.14 -0.16
C SER A 59 2.65 -19.05 1.05
N SER A 60 3.33 -20.20 0.98
CA SER A 60 3.45 -21.13 2.10
C SER A 60 4.29 -20.56 3.27
N ILE A 61 5.02 -19.45 3.06
CA ILE A 61 5.72 -18.69 4.09
C ILE A 61 5.76 -17.22 3.61
N ILE A 62 5.00 -16.30 4.19
CA ILE A 62 5.22 -14.86 3.96
C ILE A 62 6.29 -14.41 4.94
N ARG A 63 7.46 -13.99 4.44
CA ARG A 63 8.53 -13.40 5.28
C ARG A 63 8.31 -11.92 5.52
N GLY A 64 7.69 -11.23 4.56
CA GLY A 64 7.33 -9.83 4.69
C GLY A 64 6.23 -9.41 3.72
N LEU A 65 5.36 -8.52 4.17
CA LEU A 65 4.29 -7.89 3.41
C LEU A 65 4.55 -6.38 3.36
N GLN A 66 4.40 -5.81 2.18
CA GLN A 66 4.57 -4.39 1.92
C GLN A 66 3.28 -3.80 1.39
N ILE A 67 2.91 -2.62 1.89
CA ILE A 67 1.72 -1.89 1.45
C ILE A 67 2.13 -0.51 0.95
N ILE A 68 1.53 -0.10 -0.16
CA ILE A 68 1.60 1.27 -0.69
C ILE A 68 0.20 1.78 -1.03
N VAL A 69 0.06 3.10 -1.06
CA VAL A 69 -1.16 3.78 -1.52
C VAL A 69 -0.83 4.70 -2.68
N ALA A 70 -1.67 4.62 -3.72
CA ALA A 70 -1.72 5.61 -4.79
C ALA A 70 -3.16 6.13 -4.92
N ALA A 71 -3.31 7.43 -5.15
CA ALA A 71 -4.60 8.11 -5.02
C ALA A 71 -4.74 9.27 -6.02
N ILE A 72 -5.99 9.70 -6.21
CA ILE A 72 -6.33 10.99 -6.85
C ILE A 72 -6.59 11.97 -5.71
N GLY A 73 -5.87 13.10 -5.67
CA GLY A 73 -5.99 14.04 -4.56
C GLY A 73 -4.94 15.15 -4.54
N ALA A 74 -5.09 16.04 -3.56
CA ALA A 74 -4.16 17.13 -3.32
C ALA A 74 -2.84 16.63 -2.73
N ASN A 75 -1.79 17.43 -2.89
CA ASN A 75 -0.55 17.24 -2.14
C ASN A 75 -0.81 17.64 -0.68
N ASN A 76 -0.77 16.68 0.25
CA ASN A 76 -1.34 16.67 1.62
C ASN A 76 -2.68 15.95 1.81
N GLY A 77 -3.23 15.31 0.77
CA GLY A 77 -4.40 14.46 0.94
C GLY A 77 -4.13 13.34 1.93
N VAL A 78 -5.15 12.93 2.68
CA VAL A 78 -5.02 11.87 3.68
C VAL A 78 -5.92 10.70 3.31
N VAL A 79 -5.34 9.50 3.34
CA VAL A 79 -6.06 8.24 3.17
C VAL A 79 -5.85 7.44 4.45
N GLN A 80 -6.93 7.08 5.14
CA GLN A 80 -6.85 6.17 6.29
C GLN A 80 -7.27 4.79 5.85
N THR A 81 -6.43 3.80 6.14
CA THR A 81 -6.66 2.41 5.77
C THR A 81 -6.62 1.51 6.99
N ARG A 82 -7.49 0.51 7.03
CA ARG A 82 -7.45 -0.56 8.03
C ARG A 82 -7.16 -1.89 7.36
N LEU A 83 -6.21 -2.64 7.92
CA LEU A 83 -5.77 -3.92 7.39
C LEU A 83 -6.23 -5.08 8.28
N TYR A 84 -6.73 -6.12 7.63
CA TYR A 84 -7.11 -7.38 8.25
C TYR A 84 -6.42 -8.54 7.54
N GLY A 85 -6.15 -9.62 8.26
CA GLY A 85 -5.73 -10.87 7.64
C GLY A 85 -6.18 -12.08 8.46
N GLY A 86 -6.06 -13.25 7.88
CA GLY A 86 -6.44 -14.50 8.54
C GLY A 86 -5.92 -15.72 7.82
N ARG A 87 -6.13 -16.89 8.43
CA ARG A 87 -5.80 -18.21 7.89
C ARG A 87 -7.04 -18.96 7.46
N GLY A 88 -6.89 -19.82 6.45
CA GLY A 88 -7.91 -20.66 5.87
C GLY A 88 -9.01 -19.90 5.12
N SER A 89 -9.97 -20.64 4.59
CA SER A 89 -11.16 -20.10 3.90
C SER A 89 -12.24 -19.57 4.86
N GLY A 90 -12.08 -19.75 6.18
CA GLY A 90 -13.09 -19.39 7.18
C GLY A 90 -12.55 -19.17 8.60
N GLY A 91 -11.28 -18.77 8.76
CA GLY A 91 -10.75 -18.34 10.06
C GLY A 91 -11.15 -16.90 10.40
N PRO A 92 -11.11 -16.52 11.70
CA PRO A 92 -11.48 -15.18 12.12
C PRO A 92 -10.55 -14.14 11.50
N ALA A 93 -11.10 -13.00 11.05
CA ALA A 93 -10.27 -11.89 10.61
C ALA A 93 -9.56 -11.28 11.82
N ILE A 94 -8.26 -11.13 11.72
CA ILE A 94 -7.44 -10.50 12.74
C ILE A 94 -7.07 -9.11 12.24
N LEU A 95 -7.31 -8.11 13.08
CA LEU A 95 -6.90 -6.75 12.83
C LEU A 95 -5.36 -6.67 12.85
N ILE A 96 -4.76 -6.25 11.74
CA ILE A 96 -3.30 -6.14 11.60
C ILE A 96 -2.85 -4.75 12.00
N ALA A 97 -3.40 -3.72 11.35
CA ALA A 97 -2.97 -2.34 11.54
C ALA A 97 -4.01 -1.34 11.03
N ASP A 98 -4.00 -0.16 11.64
CA ASP A 98 -4.54 1.07 11.07
C ASP A 98 -3.38 1.92 10.54
N ILE A 99 -3.53 2.47 9.34
CA ILE A 99 -2.50 3.28 8.70
C ILE A 99 -3.10 4.57 8.19
N THR A 100 -2.51 5.70 8.59
CA THR A 100 -2.84 7.02 8.04
C THR A 100 -1.74 7.43 7.06
N TRP A 101 -2.09 7.46 5.77
CA TRP A 101 -1.20 7.85 4.68
C TRP A 101 -1.37 9.33 4.36
N THR A 102 -0.26 10.04 4.17
CA THR A 102 -0.27 11.42 3.64
C THR A 102 0.26 11.42 2.22
N LEU A 103 -0.56 11.87 1.28
CA LEU A 103 -0.24 12.01 -0.13
C LEU A 103 0.82 13.08 -0.36
N GLY A 104 1.72 12.74 -1.27
CA GLY A 104 2.95 13.44 -1.49
C GLY A 104 3.07 14.19 -2.79
N GLN A 105 4.30 14.63 -3.06
CA GLN A 105 4.67 15.23 -4.34
C GLN A 105 4.94 14.18 -5.42
N MET A 106 5.20 12.92 -5.02
CA MET A 106 5.51 11.87 -5.97
C MET A 106 4.28 11.52 -6.83
N VAL A 107 4.39 11.82 -8.12
CA VAL A 107 3.32 11.57 -9.08
C VAL A 107 3.19 10.07 -9.38
N CYS A 108 1.98 9.58 -9.51
CA CYS A 108 1.66 8.28 -10.09
C CYS A 108 1.40 8.47 -11.59
N LEU A 109 2.20 7.84 -12.45
CA LEU A 109 1.98 7.88 -13.91
C LEU A 109 1.63 6.51 -14.47
N GLN A 110 1.97 5.46 -13.73
CA GLN A 110 1.76 4.07 -14.11
C GLN A 110 1.15 3.32 -12.94
N ASP A 111 0.24 2.41 -13.23
CA ASP A 111 -0.37 1.56 -12.22
C ASP A 111 0.69 0.59 -11.68
N PRO A 112 0.90 0.50 -10.35
CA PRO A 112 1.89 -0.38 -9.76
C PRO A 112 1.80 -1.84 -10.19
N GLN A 113 0.58 -2.35 -10.44
CA GLN A 113 0.34 -3.74 -10.81
C GLN A 113 0.52 -3.95 -12.31
N THR A 114 -0.16 -3.17 -13.16
CA THR A 114 -0.17 -3.43 -14.61
C THR A 114 0.96 -2.75 -15.37
N GLN A 115 1.61 -1.76 -14.76
CA GLN A 115 2.61 -0.87 -15.40
C GLN A 115 2.07 -0.04 -16.57
N GLU A 116 0.75 -0.08 -16.80
CA GLU A 116 0.07 0.74 -17.81
C GLU A 116 -0.16 2.16 -17.28
N SER A 117 -0.54 3.08 -18.17
CA SER A 117 -0.88 4.45 -17.77
C SER A 117 -2.00 4.44 -16.72
N SER A 118 -1.83 5.19 -15.64
CA SER A 118 -2.80 5.28 -14.55
C SER A 118 -3.49 6.65 -14.52
N ASP A 119 -4.74 6.66 -14.06
CA ASP A 119 -5.51 7.85 -13.70
C ASP A 119 -5.17 8.35 -12.28
N LEU A 120 -4.53 7.53 -11.45
CA LEU A 120 -4.03 7.91 -10.14
C LEU A 120 -2.99 9.02 -10.27
N GLN A 121 -2.98 9.96 -9.34
CA GLN A 121 -2.15 11.15 -9.45
C GLN A 121 -0.93 11.10 -8.55
N ARG A 122 -1.02 10.51 -7.37
CA ARG A 122 0.00 10.65 -6.31
C ARG A 122 0.20 9.37 -5.51
N TYR A 123 1.42 9.14 -5.05
CA TYR A 123 1.72 8.18 -3.99
C TYR A 123 1.69 8.87 -2.62
N ALA A 124 1.61 8.08 -1.55
CA ALA A 124 1.89 8.56 -0.21
C ALA A 124 3.39 8.84 -0.02
N ASP A 125 3.72 9.97 0.61
CA ASP A 125 5.10 10.30 1.02
C ASP A 125 5.37 9.88 2.47
N THR A 126 4.34 9.82 3.32
CA THR A 126 4.47 9.38 4.73
C THR A 126 3.29 8.51 5.16
N ALA A 127 3.52 7.72 6.22
CA ALA A 127 2.50 6.91 6.86
C ALA A 127 2.71 6.88 8.38
N VAL A 128 1.61 6.95 9.13
CA VAL A 128 1.56 6.68 10.57
C VAL A 128 0.83 5.36 10.75
N VAL A 129 1.50 4.37 11.34
CA VAL A 129 0.98 3.00 11.50
C VAL A 129 0.68 2.75 12.98
N THR A 130 -0.54 2.32 13.28
CA THR A 130 -0.94 1.75 14.58
C THR A 130 -1.12 0.26 14.38
N MET A 131 -0.31 -0.56 15.05
CA MET A 131 -0.30 -2.00 14.84
C MET A 131 -0.99 -2.73 15.99
N TYR A 132 -1.77 -3.75 15.63
CA TYR A 132 -2.51 -4.59 16.56
C TYR A 132 -2.02 -6.04 16.56
N TRP A 133 -1.20 -6.40 15.56
CA TRP A 133 -0.53 -7.69 15.49
C TRP A 133 0.89 -7.61 16.10
N PRO A 134 1.37 -8.59 16.88
CA PRO A 134 2.68 -8.54 17.53
C PRO A 134 3.86 -8.84 16.57
N LEU A 135 4.12 -7.95 15.60
CA LEU A 135 5.30 -8.05 14.71
C LEU A 135 6.04 -6.72 14.62
N ASP A 136 7.29 -6.77 14.18
CA ASP A 136 8.12 -5.58 14.01
C ASP A 136 7.69 -4.77 12.78
N ILE A 137 7.51 -3.45 12.98
CA ILE A 137 7.32 -2.50 11.89
C ILE A 137 8.70 -2.05 11.41
N LYS A 138 8.98 -2.28 10.13
CA LYS A 138 10.03 -1.50 9.46
C LYS A 138 9.37 -0.23 8.94
N SER A 139 9.56 0.84 9.69
CA SER A 139 9.05 2.19 9.40
C SER A 139 9.30 2.61 7.95
N PRO A 140 8.42 3.41 7.34
CA PRO A 140 8.52 3.73 5.92
C PRO A 140 9.82 4.44 5.57
N ASN A 141 10.46 3.99 4.49
CA ASN A 141 11.48 4.76 3.80
C ASN A 141 10.81 5.97 3.15
N SER A 142 10.69 7.07 3.89
CA SER A 142 10.23 8.36 3.36
C SER A 142 11.42 9.31 3.22
N GLY A 143 11.53 9.88 2.03
CA GLY A 143 12.40 11.00 1.69
C GLY A 143 11.71 11.77 0.59
N ASN A 144 12.00 13.07 0.45
CA ASN A 144 11.44 13.87 -0.65
C ASN A 144 11.64 13.10 -1.98
N ASP A 145 10.55 12.85 -2.70
CA ASP A 145 10.48 12.09 -3.95
C ASP A 145 10.57 10.55 -3.86
N MET A 146 10.24 9.95 -2.70
CA MET A 146 10.15 8.49 -2.54
C MET A 146 8.76 8.01 -2.11
N VAL A 147 8.32 6.86 -2.66
CA VAL A 147 7.08 6.19 -2.23
C VAL A 147 7.22 5.69 -0.81
N CYS A 148 6.27 6.07 0.05
CA CYS A 148 6.14 5.50 1.38
C CYS A 148 5.63 4.06 1.31
N VAL A 149 6.36 3.14 1.94
CA VAL A 149 5.98 1.72 2.07
C VAL A 149 5.82 1.35 3.53
N ALA A 150 4.64 0.84 3.92
CA ALA A 150 4.48 0.20 5.22
C ALA A 150 4.88 -1.28 5.08
N SER A 151 5.85 -1.73 5.87
CA SER A 151 6.36 -3.11 5.83
C SER A 151 6.07 -3.85 7.12
N PHE A 152 5.55 -5.08 6.99
CA PHE A 152 5.18 -5.99 8.07
C PHE A 152 5.94 -7.30 7.88
N ASP A 153 6.86 -7.62 8.78
CA ASP A 153 7.63 -8.86 8.72
C ASP A 153 6.95 -9.96 9.55
N GLY A 154 7.03 -11.22 9.12
CA GLY A 154 6.57 -12.37 9.93
C GLY A 154 5.04 -12.55 10.02
N LEU A 155 4.27 -11.98 9.10
CA LEU A 155 2.82 -12.21 9.04
C LEU A 155 2.51 -13.63 8.59
N ASP A 156 1.75 -14.34 9.41
CA ASP A 156 1.31 -15.70 9.15
C ASP A 156 -0.18 -15.72 8.73
N ILE A 157 -0.44 -15.33 7.47
CA ILE A 157 -1.79 -15.13 6.91
C ILE A 157 -1.92 -15.78 5.53
N ASP A 158 -3.09 -16.33 5.22
CA ASP A 158 -3.44 -16.88 3.89
C ASP A 158 -4.16 -15.85 3.01
N TRP A 159 -4.68 -14.78 3.61
CA TRP A 159 -5.36 -13.71 2.92
C TRP A 159 -5.23 -12.39 3.67
N ILE A 160 -5.38 -11.29 2.93
CA ILE A 160 -5.39 -9.92 3.43
C ILE A 160 -6.56 -9.14 2.86
N ALA A 161 -7.13 -8.25 3.66
CA ALA A 161 -8.13 -7.29 3.24
C ALA A 161 -7.73 -5.90 3.72
N ALA A 162 -8.03 -4.88 2.90
CA ALA A 162 -7.83 -3.49 3.26
C ALA A 162 -9.13 -2.72 3.09
N GLU A 163 -9.44 -1.88 4.07
CA GLU A 163 -10.56 -0.93 4.04
C GLU A 163 -10.02 0.48 4.00
N VAL A 164 -10.74 1.39 3.34
CA VAL A 164 -10.46 2.82 3.40
C VAL A 164 -11.50 3.49 4.29
N LEU A 165 -11.07 3.91 5.48
CA LEU A 165 -11.94 4.53 6.49
C LEU A 165 -12.24 5.99 6.17
N THR A 166 -11.27 6.72 5.63
CA THR A 166 -11.42 8.14 5.31
C THR A 166 -10.63 8.52 4.07
N LEU A 167 -11.19 9.44 3.28
CA LEU A 167 -10.51 10.18 2.23
C LEU A 167 -10.66 11.68 2.52
N THR A 168 -9.56 12.37 2.79
CA THR A 168 -9.53 13.83 3.01
C THR A 168 -8.69 14.48 1.93
N ASN A 169 -9.25 15.43 1.18
CA ASN A 169 -8.60 16.02 -0.01
C ASN A 169 -8.13 14.97 -1.04
N ALA A 170 -8.78 13.81 -1.07
CA ALA A 170 -8.57 12.73 -2.01
C ALA A 170 -9.95 12.23 -2.49
N THR A 171 -10.05 11.83 -3.76
CA THR A 171 -11.30 11.39 -4.38
C THR A 171 -11.28 9.92 -4.77
N LYS A 172 -10.10 9.30 -4.80
CA LYS A 172 -9.91 7.87 -5.08
C LYS A 172 -8.65 7.39 -4.38
N ALA A 173 -8.68 6.17 -3.85
CA ALA A 173 -7.49 5.51 -3.33
C ALA A 173 -7.43 4.05 -3.78
N ASN A 174 -6.25 3.66 -4.27
CA ASN A 174 -5.90 2.28 -4.55
C ASN A 174 -4.82 1.84 -3.54
N ILE A 175 -5.06 0.71 -2.91
CA ILE A 175 -4.14 0.07 -1.98
C ILE A 175 -3.51 -1.11 -2.71
N TYR A 176 -2.19 -1.18 -2.69
CA TYR A 176 -1.44 -2.27 -3.32
C TYR A 176 -0.63 -3.00 -2.25
N MET A 177 -0.51 -4.31 -2.43
CA MET A 177 0.38 -5.17 -1.66
C MET A 177 1.52 -5.72 -2.50
N GLY A 178 2.69 -5.87 -1.91
CA GLY A 178 3.77 -6.75 -2.36
C GLY A 178 4.14 -7.68 -1.21
N TYR A 179 4.66 -8.88 -1.49
CA TYR A 179 5.10 -9.80 -0.44
C TYR A 179 6.32 -10.63 -0.87
N PHE A 180 7.10 -11.09 0.11
CA PHE A 180 8.30 -11.91 -0.08
C PHE A 180 8.17 -13.27 0.60
N GLY A 181 8.64 -14.33 -0.07
CA GLY A 181 8.73 -15.70 0.45
C GLY A 181 10.04 -16.02 1.15
#